data_AF-A0A7Y5BS69-F1
#
_entry.id   AF-A0A7Y5BS69-F1
#
_cell.length_a   1.000
_cell.length_b   1.000
_cell.length_c   1.000
_cell.angle_alpha   90.00
_cell.angle_beta   90.00
_cell.angle_gamma   90.00
#
_symmetry.space_group_name_H-M   'P 1'
#
loop_
_entity.id
_entity.type
_entity.pdbx_description
1 polymer ?
#
loop_
_entity_poly.entity_id
_entity_poly.type
_entity_poly.pdbx_seq_one_letter_code
_entity_poly.pdbx_strand_id
1 'polypeptide(L)'
;MDLREVLTQAWHITWKHKILWLFGVLAGCGGQVGNNSFNYSINSEAPQSPTGPSNIPGAPGMSPGLRQFSTMFERWFEQFSPVEIILFVAIAVMVLLFLFVFFTVLGTVGRIGLVKGTVEGERGVVSLSFGELFGQVRPFFWRVIGLGLLLGLVFVVLGGMFAVFAGIFTSITFGFGAICLLPLLCVLGPLGWLVGLAIQQAYVALIAEDLSIATALQRGWEVTRQNLGPVILMGLILNVGVLIVGGTLVVLPFTVMALPALGGVAIGSDEAVGGGLLIAGLCLMLYLPVMIVLGGLIRTYYEAAWTLTYLRLSRPREISMEMA
;
A
#
# COMPACT_ATOMS: atom_id res chain seq x y z
N MET A 1 -22.22 10.23 16.27
CA MET A 1 -22.00 9.33 15.13
C MET A 1 -21.86 7.92 15.67
N ASP A 2 -22.70 6.99 15.21
CA ASP A 2 -22.60 5.58 15.58
C ASP A 2 -21.65 4.84 14.64
N LEU A 3 -20.39 4.67 15.07
CA LEU A 3 -19.33 4.01 14.29
C LEU A 3 -19.72 2.59 13.84
N ARG A 4 -20.41 1.84 14.69
CA ARG A 4 -20.91 0.50 14.38
C ARG A 4 -21.81 0.51 13.15
N GLU A 5 -22.68 1.50 13.05
CA GLU A 5 -23.60 1.63 11.93
C GLU A 5 -22.84 1.96 10.64
N VAL A 6 -21.82 2.85 10.71
CA VAL A 6 -20.93 3.17 9.57
C VAL A 6 -20.22 1.91 9.05
N LEU A 7 -19.60 1.15 9.95
CA LEU A 7 -18.87 -0.07 9.61
C LEU A 7 -19.79 -1.15 9.04
N THR A 8 -20.99 -1.29 9.60
CA THR A 8 -22.00 -2.25 9.13
C THR A 8 -22.53 -1.85 7.76
N GLN A 9 -22.78 -0.56 7.54
CA GLN A 9 -23.24 -0.05 6.25
C GLN A 9 -22.16 -0.17 5.18
N ALA A 10 -20.90 0.14 5.51
CA ALA A 10 -19.77 -0.05 4.61
C ALA A 10 -19.64 -1.52 4.18
N TRP A 11 -19.83 -2.46 5.11
CA TRP A 11 -19.85 -3.89 4.81
C TRP A 11 -21.02 -4.25 3.89
N HIS A 12 -22.23 -3.76 4.18
CA HIS A 12 -23.40 -4.01 3.36
C HIS A 12 -23.22 -3.52 1.91
N ILE A 13 -22.73 -2.29 1.72
CA ILE A 13 -22.42 -1.73 0.39
C ILE A 13 -21.37 -2.58 -0.33
N THR A 14 -20.31 -2.97 0.37
CA THR A 14 -19.23 -3.81 -0.17
C THR A 14 -19.75 -5.15 -0.69
N TRP A 15 -20.69 -5.79 0.00
CA TRP A 15 -21.26 -7.07 -0.43
C TRP A 15 -22.36 -6.94 -1.49
N LYS A 16 -23.18 -5.88 -1.40
CA LYS A 16 -24.27 -5.61 -2.34
C LYS A 16 -23.74 -5.30 -3.74
N HIS A 17 -22.66 -4.52 -3.83
CA HIS A 17 -22.10 -4.07 -5.11
C HIS A 17 -20.74 -4.71 -5.40
N LYS A 18 -20.75 -5.97 -5.86
CA LYS A 18 -19.54 -6.74 -6.19
C LYS A 18 -18.62 -6.07 -7.22
N ILE A 19 -19.17 -5.17 -8.05
CA ILE A 19 -18.36 -4.39 -9.00
C ILE A 19 -17.32 -3.51 -8.28
N LEU A 20 -17.59 -3.11 -7.04
CA LEU A 20 -16.65 -2.35 -6.22
C LEU A 20 -15.40 -3.16 -5.88
N TRP A 21 -15.44 -4.50 -5.89
CA TRP A 21 -14.25 -5.32 -5.64
C TRP A 21 -13.25 -5.19 -6.79
N LEU A 22 -13.74 -5.09 -8.03
CA LEU A 22 -12.90 -4.81 -9.19
C LEU A 22 -12.23 -3.43 -9.05
N PHE A 23 -12.99 -2.40 -8.65
CA PHE A 23 -12.42 -1.09 -8.34
C PHE A 23 -11.46 -1.14 -7.15
N GLY A 24 -11.69 -2.04 -6.18
CA GLY A 24 -10.78 -2.38 -5.08
C GLY A 24 -9.44 -2.93 -5.56
N VAL A 25 -9.47 -3.92 -6.47
CA VAL A 25 -8.27 -4.48 -7.09
C VAL A 25 -7.53 -3.40 -7.88
N LEU A 26 -8.26 -2.64 -8.72
CA LEU A 26 -7.70 -1.53 -9.47
C LEU A 26 -7.02 -0.51 -8.55
N ALA A 27 -7.69 -0.12 -7.45
CA ALA A 27 -7.19 0.80 -6.44
C ALA A 27 -5.91 0.31 -5.74
N GLY A 28 -5.77 -1.02 -5.59
CA GLY A 28 -4.58 -1.67 -5.05
C GLY A 28 -3.39 -1.66 -6.00
N CYS A 29 -3.63 -1.65 -7.32
CA CYS A 29 -2.55 -1.69 -8.31
C CYS A 29 -1.70 -0.41 -8.36
N GLY A 30 -2.28 0.77 -8.15
CA GLY A 30 -1.57 2.05 -8.38
C GLY A 30 -0.75 2.60 -7.23
N GLY A 31 -0.19 1.74 -6.39
CA GLY A 31 0.74 2.15 -5.33
C GLY A 31 0.05 2.85 -4.16
N GLN A 32 0.25 2.32 -2.96
CA GLN A 32 -0.29 2.88 -1.73
C GLN A 32 0.52 4.12 -1.31
N VAL A 33 0.13 5.31 -1.77
CA VAL A 33 0.64 6.58 -1.22
C VAL A 33 0.05 6.75 0.18
N GLY A 34 0.84 6.44 1.20
CA GLY A 34 0.55 6.74 2.61
C GLY A 34 -0.28 5.70 3.37
N ASN A 35 0.23 4.47 3.57
CA ASN A 35 0.12 3.74 4.85
C ASN A 35 0.83 2.38 4.79
N ASN A 36 1.61 2.10 5.83
CA ASN A 36 2.27 0.85 6.21
C ASN A 36 2.70 -0.08 5.07
N SER A 37 3.89 0.19 4.53
CA SER A 37 4.72 -0.87 3.96
C SER A 37 5.07 -1.85 5.08
N PHE A 38 4.39 -3.01 5.11
CA PHE A 38 4.84 -4.15 5.91
C PHE A 38 6.14 -4.67 5.29
N ASN A 39 7.25 -4.10 5.74
CA ASN A 39 8.58 -4.57 5.41
C ASN A 39 8.84 -5.81 6.29
N TYR A 40 8.56 -7.00 5.75
CA TYR A 40 8.99 -8.25 6.38
C TYR A 40 10.50 -8.36 6.19
N SER A 41 11.27 -7.96 7.21
CA SER A 41 12.70 -8.27 7.28
C SER A 41 12.82 -9.75 7.66
N ILE A 42 13.31 -10.57 6.73
CA ILE A 42 13.75 -11.93 7.04
C ILE A 42 15.18 -11.80 7.57
N ASN A 43 15.33 -11.76 8.89
CA ASN A 43 16.64 -11.91 9.52
C ASN A 43 17.00 -13.39 9.50
N SER A 44 17.77 -13.82 8.51
CA SER A 44 18.38 -15.14 8.48
C SER A 44 19.69 -15.11 9.28
N GLU A 45 19.63 -15.36 10.58
CA GLU A 45 20.81 -15.73 11.37
C GLU A 45 21.19 -17.18 11.00
N ALA A 46 22.22 -17.34 10.17
CA ALA A 46 22.74 -18.66 9.80
C ALA A 46 23.58 -19.25 10.95
N PRO A 47 23.40 -20.54 11.31
CA PRO A 47 24.28 -21.23 12.25
C PRO A 47 25.69 -21.36 11.66
N GLN A 48 26.70 -20.89 12.38
CA GLN A 48 28.10 -21.03 11.99
C GLN A 48 28.53 -22.50 12.13
N SER A 49 28.70 -23.20 11.01
CA SER A 49 29.39 -24.50 10.98
C SER A 49 30.90 -24.29 10.82
N PRO A 50 31.76 -24.90 11.66
CA PRO A 50 33.20 -24.83 11.52
C PRO A 50 33.72 -25.93 10.58
N THR A 51 34.80 -25.61 9.85
CA THR A 51 35.71 -26.48 9.07
C THR A 51 35.43 -26.67 7.56
N GLY A 52 36.29 -26.07 6.74
CA GLY A 52 36.42 -26.31 5.29
C GLY A 52 37.04 -25.11 4.55
N PRO A 53 38.15 -25.26 3.80
CA PRO A 53 39.05 -24.16 3.47
C PRO A 53 38.47 -23.20 2.41
N SER A 54 38.55 -21.92 2.77
CA SER A 54 38.29 -20.72 1.98
C SER A 54 38.93 -20.76 0.60
N ASN A 55 38.20 -20.26 -0.42
CA ASN A 55 38.73 -19.30 -1.41
C ASN A 55 37.63 -18.78 -2.37
N ILE A 56 36.83 -17.80 -1.92
CA ILE A 56 36.45 -16.59 -2.68
C ILE A 56 36.25 -15.48 -1.62
N PRO A 57 37.07 -14.41 -1.60
CA PRO A 57 36.82 -13.24 -0.77
C PRO A 57 35.60 -12.46 -1.32
N GLY A 58 34.51 -12.34 -0.56
CA GLY A 58 33.52 -11.28 -0.80
C GLY A 58 32.02 -11.51 -0.56
N ALA A 59 31.52 -12.72 -0.30
CA ALA A 59 30.08 -12.89 -0.02
C ALA A 59 29.76 -14.06 0.93
N PRO A 60 29.91 -13.88 2.26
CA PRO A 60 29.44 -14.88 3.22
C PRO A 60 27.91 -14.78 3.34
N GLY A 61 27.18 -15.79 2.84
CA GLY A 61 25.75 -15.97 3.08
C GLY A 61 24.87 -16.32 1.87
N MET A 62 25.40 -16.39 0.65
CA MET A 62 24.57 -16.64 -0.53
C MET A 62 24.36 -18.15 -0.76
N SER A 63 23.10 -18.60 -0.85
CA SER A 63 22.77 -20.01 -1.07
C SER A 63 23.42 -20.53 -2.38
N PRO A 64 23.78 -21.83 -2.45
CA PRO A 64 24.43 -22.40 -3.64
C PRO A 64 23.69 -22.13 -4.96
N GLY A 65 22.34 -22.12 -4.92
CA GLY A 65 21.51 -21.78 -6.08
C GLY A 65 21.60 -20.31 -6.51
N LEU A 66 21.71 -19.37 -5.57
CA LEU A 66 21.89 -17.95 -5.90
C LEU A 66 23.26 -17.66 -6.50
N ARG A 67 24.31 -18.40 -6.10
CA ARG A 67 25.65 -18.31 -6.72
C ARG A 67 25.66 -18.89 -8.14
N GLN A 68 24.94 -19.99 -8.38
CA GLN A 68 24.76 -20.51 -9.73
C GLN A 68 23.95 -19.56 -10.61
N PHE A 69 22.87 -18.97 -10.07
CA PHE A 69 22.10 -17.97 -10.79
C PHE A 69 22.95 -16.72 -11.11
N SER A 70 23.71 -16.20 -10.14
CA SER A 70 24.55 -15.01 -10.35
C SER A 70 25.61 -15.25 -11.42
N THR A 71 26.25 -16.43 -11.40
CA THR A 71 27.25 -16.79 -12.42
C THR A 71 26.65 -17.08 -13.79
N MET A 72 25.41 -17.63 -13.87
CA MET A 72 24.67 -17.71 -15.14
C MET A 72 24.30 -16.32 -15.67
N PHE A 73 23.90 -15.42 -14.78
CA PHE A 73 23.50 -14.06 -15.12
C PHE A 73 24.70 -13.22 -15.59
N GLU A 74 25.84 -13.34 -14.92
CA GLU A 74 27.12 -12.73 -15.32
C GLU A 74 27.54 -13.22 -16.70
N ARG A 75 27.53 -14.53 -16.95
CA ARG A 75 27.87 -15.10 -18.26
C ARG A 75 26.89 -14.69 -19.36
N TRP A 76 25.61 -14.55 -19.05
CA TRP A 76 24.60 -14.06 -19.98
C TRP A 76 24.85 -12.58 -20.33
N PHE A 77 25.20 -11.74 -19.34
CA PHE A 77 25.55 -10.35 -19.55
C PHE A 77 26.88 -10.16 -20.31
N GLU A 78 27.88 -10.99 -20.04
CA GLU A 78 29.18 -10.98 -20.75
C GLU A 78 29.06 -11.36 -22.23
N GLN A 79 27.97 -12.02 -22.64
CA GLN A 79 27.71 -12.37 -24.03
C GLN A 79 27.29 -11.17 -24.88
N PHE A 80 26.76 -10.10 -24.27
CA PHE A 80 26.28 -8.92 -24.98
C PHE A 80 27.33 -7.82 -25.06
N SER A 81 27.42 -7.17 -26.21
CA SER A 81 28.25 -5.98 -26.36
C SER A 81 27.74 -4.83 -25.47
N PRO A 82 28.60 -3.88 -25.05
CA PRO A 82 28.19 -2.75 -24.20
C PRO A 82 27.02 -1.94 -24.77
N VAL A 83 26.90 -1.87 -26.10
CA VAL A 83 25.82 -1.15 -26.79
C VAL A 83 24.47 -1.89 -26.65
N GLU A 84 24.46 -3.22 -26.74
CA GLU A 84 23.26 -4.03 -26.54
C GLU A 84 22.77 -3.94 -25.09
N ILE A 85 23.68 -3.94 -24.12
CA ILE A 85 23.34 -3.76 -22.70
C ILE A 85 22.66 -2.41 -22.47
N ILE A 86 23.20 -1.32 -23.02
CA ILE A 86 22.60 0.03 -22.89
C ILE A 86 21.19 0.04 -23.51
N LEU A 87 21.00 -0.59 -24.66
CA LEU A 87 19.69 -0.69 -25.31
C LEU A 87 18.69 -1.49 -24.44
N PHE A 88 19.10 -2.64 -23.91
CA PHE A 88 18.26 -3.45 -23.02
C PHE A 88 17.89 -2.70 -21.74
N VAL A 89 18.84 -2.00 -21.13
CA VAL A 89 18.58 -1.18 -19.95
C VAL A 89 17.63 -0.03 -20.29
N ALA A 90 17.82 0.66 -21.42
CA ALA A 90 16.93 1.73 -21.85
C ALA A 90 15.49 1.23 -22.11
N ILE A 91 15.34 0.07 -22.76
CA ILE A 91 14.04 -0.58 -22.98
C ILE A 91 13.43 -1.01 -21.64
N ALA A 92 14.20 -1.63 -20.75
CA ALA A 92 13.74 -2.03 -19.43
C ALA A 92 13.26 -0.83 -18.61
N VAL A 93 14.00 0.27 -18.60
CA VAL A 93 13.61 1.53 -17.95
C VAL A 93 12.32 2.07 -18.57
N MET A 94 12.20 2.09 -19.91
CA MET A 94 10.99 2.55 -20.59
C MET A 94 9.77 1.69 -20.23
N VAL A 95 9.91 0.37 -20.21
CA VAL A 95 8.86 -0.58 -19.82
C VAL A 95 8.47 -0.38 -18.36
N LEU A 96 9.44 -0.22 -17.45
CA LEU A 96 9.18 0.04 -16.04
C LEU A 96 8.45 1.38 -15.82
N LEU A 97 8.84 2.44 -16.53
CA LEU A 97 8.15 3.73 -16.50
C LEU A 97 6.72 3.61 -17.04
N PHE A 98 6.53 2.90 -18.15
CA PHE A 98 5.20 2.63 -18.70
C PHE A 98 4.32 1.88 -17.69
N LEU A 99 4.83 0.80 -17.09
CA LEU A 99 4.11 0.03 -16.07
C LEU A 99 3.79 0.88 -14.84
N PHE A 100 4.75 1.70 -14.38
CA PHE A 100 4.55 2.60 -13.24
C PHE A 100 3.40 3.58 -13.49
N VAL A 101 3.40 4.26 -14.65
CA VAL A 101 2.33 5.17 -15.04
C VAL A 101 1.01 4.42 -15.18
N PHE A 102 1.00 3.30 -15.92
CA PHE A 102 -0.17 2.48 -16.16
C PHE A 102 -0.84 2.03 -14.85
N PHE A 103 -0.07 1.51 -13.91
CA PHE A 103 -0.59 1.09 -12.61
C PHE A 103 -1.10 2.27 -11.79
N THR A 104 -0.40 3.41 -11.78
CA THR A 104 -0.86 4.63 -11.09
C THR A 104 -2.21 5.13 -11.61
N VAL A 105 -2.40 5.05 -12.93
CA VAL A 105 -3.68 5.36 -13.59
C VAL A 105 -4.78 4.41 -13.10
N LEU A 106 -4.54 3.10 -13.13
CA LEU A 106 -5.51 2.10 -12.66
C LEU A 106 -5.85 2.28 -11.17
N GLY A 107 -4.86 2.58 -10.33
CA GLY A 107 -5.05 2.89 -8.91
C GLY A 107 -5.97 4.07 -8.68
N THR A 108 -5.74 5.15 -9.42
CA THR A 108 -6.54 6.36 -9.31
C THR A 108 -7.99 6.11 -9.72
N VAL A 109 -8.19 5.42 -10.85
CA VAL A 109 -9.52 5.05 -11.34
C VAL A 109 -10.25 4.18 -10.32
N GLY A 110 -9.55 3.19 -9.76
CA GLY A 110 -10.06 2.33 -8.69
C GLY A 110 -10.59 3.13 -7.51
N ARG A 111 -9.76 4.02 -6.95
CA ARG A 111 -10.13 4.80 -5.76
C ARG A 111 -11.29 5.77 -6.02
N ILE A 112 -11.31 6.45 -7.16
CA ILE A 112 -12.42 7.35 -7.53
C ILE A 112 -13.72 6.54 -7.67
N GLY A 113 -13.66 5.40 -8.35
CA GLY A 113 -14.80 4.50 -8.52
C GLY A 113 -15.33 3.94 -7.20
N LEU A 114 -14.45 3.64 -6.23
CA LEU A 114 -14.84 3.21 -4.89
C LEU A 114 -15.57 4.29 -4.11
N VAL A 115 -15.04 5.52 -4.10
CA VAL A 115 -15.67 6.64 -3.39
C VAL A 115 -17.03 6.93 -4.02
N LYS A 116 -17.09 7.16 -5.34
CA LYS A 116 -18.35 7.45 -6.05
C LYS A 116 -19.37 6.32 -5.93
N GLY A 117 -18.95 5.08 -6.09
CA GLY A 117 -19.82 3.92 -5.92
C GLY A 117 -20.33 3.74 -4.50
N THR A 118 -19.55 4.15 -3.48
CA THR A 118 -20.03 4.17 -2.10
C THR A 118 -21.06 5.28 -1.89
N VAL A 119 -20.83 6.48 -2.43
CA VAL A 119 -21.81 7.59 -2.35
C VAL A 119 -23.14 7.19 -3.01
N GLU A 120 -23.10 6.58 -4.19
CA GLU A 120 -24.30 6.12 -4.91
C GLU A 120 -24.98 4.93 -4.22
N GLY A 121 -24.21 4.01 -3.64
CA GLY A 121 -24.72 2.91 -2.83
C GLY A 121 -25.42 3.38 -1.56
N GLU A 122 -24.93 4.46 -0.93
CA GLU A 122 -25.61 5.09 0.21
C GLU A 122 -26.93 5.76 -0.21
N ARG A 123 -26.98 6.36 -1.40
CA ARG A 123 -28.20 6.98 -1.97
C ARG A 123 -29.27 5.97 -2.41
N GLY A 124 -29.01 4.66 -2.29
CA GLY A 124 -30.00 3.62 -2.53
C GLY A 124 -30.11 3.15 -3.98
N VAL A 125 -29.14 3.47 -4.85
CA VAL A 125 -29.14 2.99 -6.24
C VAL A 125 -29.04 1.46 -6.29
N VAL A 126 -29.95 0.81 -7.02
CA VAL A 126 -30.14 -0.65 -7.01
C VAL A 126 -29.03 -1.40 -7.75
N SER A 127 -28.52 -0.82 -8.84
CA SER A 127 -27.44 -1.41 -9.64
C SER A 127 -26.43 -0.35 -10.04
N LEU A 128 -25.16 -0.59 -9.76
CA LEU A 128 -24.05 0.23 -10.22
C LEU A 128 -23.44 -0.45 -11.43
N SER A 129 -23.45 0.20 -12.60
CA SER A 129 -22.76 -0.30 -13.78
C SER A 129 -21.31 0.20 -13.81
N PHE A 130 -20.38 -0.69 -14.20
CA PHE A 130 -18.97 -0.31 -14.37
C PHE A 130 -18.79 0.85 -15.36
N GLY A 131 -19.55 0.83 -16.47
CA GLY A 131 -19.46 1.86 -17.51
C GLY A 131 -19.92 3.24 -17.04
N GLU A 132 -20.94 3.29 -16.18
CA GLU A 132 -21.44 4.54 -15.60
C GLU A 132 -20.42 5.12 -14.61
N LEU A 133 -19.91 4.29 -13.69
CA LEU A 133 -18.87 4.70 -12.74
C LEU A 133 -17.59 5.16 -13.46
N PHE A 134 -17.13 4.40 -14.46
CA PHE A 134 -15.95 4.76 -15.24
C PHE A 134 -16.15 6.06 -16.04
N GLY A 135 -17.36 6.29 -16.57
CA GLY A 135 -17.73 7.56 -17.19
C GLY A 135 -17.59 8.75 -16.23
N GLN A 136 -17.97 8.56 -14.98
CA GLN A 136 -17.89 9.57 -13.92
C GLN A 136 -16.47 9.81 -13.38
N VAL A 137 -15.50 8.92 -13.63
CA VAL A 137 -14.11 9.06 -13.14
C VAL A 137 -13.34 10.16 -13.89
N ARG A 138 -13.60 10.34 -15.19
CA ARG A 138 -12.81 11.22 -16.08
C ARG A 138 -12.56 12.65 -15.56
N PRO A 139 -13.57 13.40 -15.07
CA PRO A 139 -13.34 14.78 -14.60
C PRO A 139 -12.48 14.86 -13.33
N PHE A 140 -12.49 13.83 -12.49
CA PHE A 140 -11.75 13.80 -11.22
C PHE A 140 -10.32 13.27 -11.37
N PHE A 141 -10.06 12.49 -12.42
CA PHE A 141 -8.79 11.81 -12.64
C PHE A 141 -7.57 12.72 -12.48
N TRP A 142 -7.54 13.84 -13.20
CA TRP A 142 -6.42 14.80 -13.15
C TRP A 142 -6.33 15.53 -11.81
N ARG A 143 -7.45 15.79 -11.15
CA ARG A 143 -7.46 16.45 -9.84
C ARG A 143 -6.92 15.54 -8.76
N VAL A 144 -7.26 14.25 -8.80
CA VAL A 144 -6.74 13.25 -7.87
C VAL A 144 -5.26 13.00 -8.08
N ILE A 145 -4.82 12.84 -9.33
CA ILE A 145 -3.38 12.71 -9.64
C ILE A 145 -2.63 13.97 -9.22
N GLY A 146 -3.18 15.15 -9.51
CA GLY A 146 -2.59 16.43 -9.10
C GLY A 146 -2.47 16.56 -7.58
N LEU A 147 -3.51 16.17 -6.83
CA LEU A 147 -3.47 16.13 -5.37
C LEU A 147 -2.41 15.13 -4.87
N GLY A 148 -2.37 13.92 -5.44
CA GLY A 148 -1.39 12.90 -5.09
C GLY A 148 0.06 13.32 -5.39
N LEU A 149 0.30 13.96 -6.53
CA LEU A 149 1.60 14.47 -6.93
C LEU A 149 2.05 15.64 -6.06
N LEU A 150 1.14 16.59 -5.77
CA LEU A 150 1.41 17.72 -4.89
C LEU A 150 1.77 17.24 -3.47
N LEU A 151 0.96 16.35 -2.91
CA LEU A 151 1.22 15.79 -1.58
C LEU A 151 2.49 14.95 -1.58
N GLY A 152 2.70 14.12 -2.60
CA GLY A 152 3.91 13.33 -2.76
C GLY A 152 5.16 14.20 -2.80
N LEU A 153 5.14 15.30 -3.56
CA LEU A 153 6.23 16.27 -3.61
C LEU A 153 6.48 16.91 -2.23
N VAL A 154 5.43 17.31 -1.51
CA VAL A 154 5.55 17.88 -0.16
C VAL A 154 6.18 16.86 0.80
N PHE A 155 5.75 15.60 0.79
CA PHE A 155 6.34 14.56 1.63
C PHE A 155 7.79 14.23 1.25
N VAL A 156 8.13 14.22 -0.04
CA VAL A 156 9.50 13.99 -0.51
C VAL A 156 10.42 15.14 -0.11
N VAL A 157 9.97 16.39 -0.27
CA VAL A 157 10.76 17.57 0.10
C VAL A 157 10.94 17.63 1.61
N LEU A 158 9.85 17.58 2.39
CA LEU A 158 9.93 17.68 3.86
C LEU A 158 10.63 16.46 4.49
N GLY A 159 10.27 15.26 4.04
CA GLY A 159 10.89 14.02 4.49
C GLY A 159 12.36 13.93 4.09
N GLY A 160 12.71 14.36 2.87
CA GLY A 160 14.08 14.43 2.38
C GLY A 160 14.92 15.45 3.16
N MET A 161 14.39 16.66 3.40
CA MET A 161 15.04 17.66 4.25
C MET A 161 15.28 17.13 5.66
N PHE A 162 14.28 16.47 6.26
CA PHE A 162 14.41 15.85 7.57
C PHE A 162 15.45 14.72 7.57
N ALA A 163 15.47 13.86 6.55
CA ALA A 163 16.43 12.77 6.44
C ALA A 163 17.87 13.27 6.27
N VAL A 164 18.08 14.31 5.46
CA VAL A 164 19.39 14.97 5.30
C VAL A 164 19.83 15.60 6.61
N PHE A 165 18.95 16.35 7.28
CA PHE A 165 19.23 16.93 8.60
C PHE A 165 19.59 15.86 9.63
N ALA A 166 18.78 14.79 9.72
CA ALA A 166 19.02 13.67 10.62
C ALA A 166 20.35 12.96 10.31
N GLY A 167 20.68 12.74 9.03
CA GLY A 167 21.93 12.14 8.59
C GLY A 167 23.16 12.97 8.95
N ILE A 168 23.11 14.28 8.73
CA ILE A 168 24.19 15.21 9.13
C ILE A 168 24.35 15.22 10.65
N PHE A 169 23.24 15.37 11.39
CA PHE A 169 23.25 15.46 12.85
C PHE A 169 23.79 14.19 13.52
N THR A 170 23.38 13.01 13.03
CA THR A 170 23.88 11.71 13.51
C THR A 170 25.36 11.51 13.19
N SER A 171 25.83 11.98 12.03
CA SER A 171 27.23 11.90 11.62
C SER A 171 28.15 12.77 12.50
N ILE A 172 27.72 13.99 12.86
CA ILE A 172 28.49 14.92 13.73
C ILE A 172 28.60 14.38 15.16
N THR A 173 27.58 13.67 15.63
CA THR A 173 27.45 13.21 17.03
C THR A 173 27.91 11.77 17.23
N PHE A 174 28.61 11.16 16.26
CA PHE A 174 29.03 9.75 16.29
C PHE A 174 27.89 8.78 16.67
N GLY A 175 26.68 9.04 16.16
CA GLY A 175 25.50 8.20 16.41
C GLY A 175 24.69 8.54 17.66
N PHE A 176 25.20 9.34 18.61
CA PHE A 176 24.40 9.79 19.77
C PHE A 176 23.21 10.67 19.36
N GLY A 177 23.32 11.37 18.24
CA GLY A 177 22.24 12.16 17.66
C GLY A 177 21.02 11.33 17.29
N ALA A 178 21.16 10.02 17.05
CA ALA A 178 20.03 9.15 16.77
C ALA A 178 19.11 8.99 17.99
N ILE A 179 19.70 8.92 19.19
CA ILE A 179 18.96 8.86 20.46
C ILE A 179 18.22 10.18 20.70
N CYS A 180 18.83 11.32 20.37
CA CYS A 180 18.17 12.63 20.46
C CYS A 180 17.08 12.85 19.40
N LEU A 181 17.15 12.18 18.26
CA LEU A 181 16.13 12.22 17.21
C LEU A 181 14.96 11.25 17.48
N LEU A 182 15.15 10.25 18.34
CA LEU A 182 14.12 9.27 18.69
C LEU A 182 12.85 9.92 19.28
N PRO A 183 12.92 10.88 20.24
CA PRO A 183 11.75 11.61 20.72
C PRO A 183 11.03 12.37 19.61
N LEU A 184 11.78 12.97 18.68
CA LEU A 184 11.23 13.73 17.56
C LEU A 184 10.48 12.81 16.59
N LEU A 185 11.06 11.65 16.25
CA LEU A 185 10.41 10.62 15.44
C LEU A 185 9.14 10.06 16.11
N CYS A 186 9.17 9.88 17.44
CA CYS A 186 8.00 9.41 18.20
C CYS A 186 6.82 10.39 18.16
N VAL A 187 7.08 11.70 18.00
CA VAL A 187 6.03 12.71 17.79
C VAL A 187 5.63 12.80 16.32
N LEU A 188 6.61 12.72 15.41
CA LEU A 188 6.38 12.83 13.97
C LEU A 188 5.55 11.67 13.42
N GLY A 189 5.69 10.46 13.97
CA GLY A 189 4.92 9.28 13.56
C GLY A 189 3.40 9.46 13.74
N PRO A 190 2.91 9.69 14.97
CA PRO A 190 1.51 9.98 15.23
C PRO A 190 1.01 11.23 14.50
N LEU A 191 1.84 12.27 14.40
CA LEU A 191 1.49 13.49 13.66
C LEU A 191 1.31 13.20 12.16
N GLY A 192 2.23 12.47 11.55
CA GLY A 192 2.15 12.06 10.15
C GLY A 192 0.93 11.19 9.88
N TRP A 193 0.58 10.30 10.81
CA TRP A 193 -0.66 9.53 10.76
C TRP A 193 -1.90 10.42 10.82
N LEU A 194 -1.97 11.40 11.73
CA LEU A 194 -3.08 12.36 11.81
C LEU A 194 -3.22 13.20 10.53
N VAL A 195 -2.10 13.66 9.96
CA VAL A 195 -2.11 14.34 8.65
C VAL A 195 -2.62 13.39 7.56
N GLY A 196 -2.22 12.11 7.61
CA GLY A 196 -2.75 11.07 6.73
C GLY A 196 -4.27 10.93 6.81
N LEU A 197 -4.85 10.97 8.02
CA LEU A 197 -6.31 10.98 8.19
C LEU A 197 -6.96 12.20 7.56
N ALA A 198 -6.37 13.40 7.73
CA ALA A 198 -6.88 14.62 7.12
C ALA A 198 -6.81 14.59 5.59
N ILE A 199 -5.73 14.05 5.03
CA ILE A 199 -5.58 13.82 3.59
C ILE A 199 -6.61 12.83 3.07
N GLN A 200 -6.88 11.76 3.83
CA GLN A 200 -7.93 10.79 3.48
C GLN A 200 -9.31 11.45 3.42
N GLN A 201 -9.62 12.34 4.39
CA GLN A 201 -10.87 13.12 4.35
C GLN A 201 -10.90 14.11 3.17
N ALA A 202 -9.78 14.78 2.88
CA ALA A 202 -9.67 15.69 1.73
C ALA A 202 -9.88 14.97 0.40
N TYR A 203 -9.37 13.74 0.29
CA TYR A 203 -9.56 12.89 -0.88
C TYR A 203 -11.05 12.59 -1.13
N VAL A 204 -11.77 12.18 -0.08
CA VAL A 204 -13.21 11.93 -0.16
C VAL A 204 -13.96 13.23 -0.48
N ALA A 205 -13.62 14.34 0.18
CA ALA A 205 -14.23 15.65 -0.07
C ALA A 205 -14.10 16.09 -1.53
N LEU A 206 -12.91 15.93 -2.12
CA LEU A 206 -12.65 16.27 -3.52
C LEU A 206 -13.60 15.55 -4.48
N ILE A 207 -13.87 14.27 -4.22
CA ILE A 207 -14.65 13.40 -5.12
C ILE A 207 -16.14 13.46 -4.82
N ALA A 208 -16.52 13.47 -3.54
CA ALA A 208 -17.92 13.45 -3.12
C ALA A 208 -18.60 14.82 -3.29
N GLU A 209 -17.87 15.92 -3.06
CA GLU A 209 -18.39 17.30 -3.15
C GLU A 209 -17.90 18.05 -4.40
N ASP A 210 -17.15 17.41 -5.30
CA ASP A 210 -16.59 18.01 -6.53
C ASP A 210 -15.78 19.29 -6.30
N LEU A 211 -14.94 19.28 -5.27
CA LEU A 211 -14.13 20.42 -4.88
C LEU A 211 -12.82 20.53 -5.67
N SER A 212 -12.24 21.74 -5.69
CA SER A 212 -10.86 21.94 -6.13
C SER A 212 -9.85 21.37 -5.12
N ILE A 213 -8.60 21.14 -5.54
CA ILE A 213 -7.55 20.55 -4.69
C ILE A 213 -7.35 21.33 -3.38
N ALA A 214 -7.25 22.66 -3.46
CA ALA A 214 -7.03 23.51 -2.29
C ALA A 214 -8.24 23.51 -1.35
N THR A 215 -9.44 23.66 -1.89
CA THR A 215 -10.69 23.64 -1.11
C THR A 215 -10.91 22.28 -0.46
N ALA A 216 -10.59 21.19 -1.17
CA ALA A 216 -10.69 19.84 -0.64
C ALA A 216 -9.73 19.59 0.54
N LEU A 217 -8.49 20.09 0.45
CA LEU A 217 -7.53 20.01 1.56
C LEU A 217 -8.01 20.81 2.78
N GLN A 218 -8.50 22.03 2.57
CA GLN A 218 -9.07 22.85 3.63
C GLN A 218 -10.27 22.16 4.28
N ARG A 219 -11.17 21.60 3.47
CA ARG A 219 -12.36 20.88 3.92
C ARG A 219 -11.99 19.63 4.73
N GLY A 220 -11.09 18.80 4.21
CA GLY A 220 -10.61 17.60 4.92
C GLY A 220 -9.93 17.92 6.25
N TRP A 221 -9.13 19.00 6.29
CA TRP A 221 -8.52 19.51 7.51
C TRP A 221 -9.57 19.98 8.53
N GLU A 222 -10.56 20.73 8.08
CA GLU A 222 -11.59 21.28 8.95
C GLU A 222 -12.49 20.18 9.55
N VAL A 223 -12.93 19.21 8.72
CA VAL A 223 -13.70 18.05 9.17
C VAL A 223 -12.92 17.25 10.22
N THR A 224 -11.63 17.04 9.98
CA THR A 224 -10.75 16.31 10.91
C THR A 224 -10.57 17.06 12.21
N ARG A 225 -10.29 18.36 12.18
CA ARG A 225 -10.07 19.18 13.38
C ARG A 225 -11.32 19.32 14.24
N GLN A 226 -12.50 19.42 13.63
CA GLN A 226 -13.77 19.51 14.36
C GLN A 226 -14.21 18.16 14.93
N ASN A 227 -13.78 17.05 14.33
CA ASN A 227 -14.20 15.70 14.71
C ASN A 227 -13.02 14.78 15.01
N LEU A 228 -12.01 15.28 15.74
CA LEU A 228 -10.77 14.51 16.01
C LEU A 228 -11.05 13.15 16.65
N GLY A 229 -11.89 13.10 17.69
CA GLY A 229 -12.21 11.86 18.41
C GLY A 229 -12.79 10.77 17.48
N PRO A 230 -13.91 11.03 16.79
CA PRO A 230 -14.49 10.08 15.85
C PRO A 230 -13.56 9.69 14.70
N VAL A 231 -12.82 10.63 14.11
CA VAL A 231 -11.90 10.36 12.99
C VAL A 231 -10.70 9.52 13.43
N ILE A 232 -10.11 9.83 14.59
CA ILE A 232 -9.02 9.04 15.18
C ILE A 232 -9.49 7.64 15.52
N LEU A 233 -10.65 7.51 16.16
CA LEU A 233 -11.20 6.21 16.54
C LEU A 233 -11.53 5.36 15.31
N MET A 234 -12.13 5.96 14.28
CA MET A 234 -12.38 5.28 13.01
C MET A 234 -11.07 4.86 12.33
N GLY A 235 -10.09 5.76 12.30
CA GLY A 235 -8.77 5.48 11.76
C GLY A 235 -8.08 4.34 12.49
N LEU A 236 -8.14 4.30 13.81
CA LEU A 236 -7.56 3.24 14.61
C LEU A 236 -8.24 1.89 14.34
N ILE A 237 -9.59 1.86 14.35
CA ILE A 237 -10.36 0.64 14.09
C ILE A 237 -10.07 0.09 12.69
N LEU A 238 -10.07 0.94 11.66
CA LEU A 238 -9.81 0.51 10.30
C LEU A 238 -8.36 0.07 10.09
N ASN A 239 -7.38 0.80 10.63
CA ASN A 239 -5.97 0.45 10.47
C ASN A 239 -5.63 -0.85 11.22
N VAL A 240 -6.11 -1.02 12.46
CA VAL A 240 -5.92 -2.26 13.22
C VAL A 240 -6.70 -3.41 12.57
N GLY A 241 -7.92 -3.17 12.08
CA GLY A 241 -8.71 -4.16 11.35
C GLY A 241 -8.01 -4.66 10.09
N VAL A 242 -7.47 -3.74 9.27
CA VAL A 242 -6.70 -4.08 8.07
C VAL A 242 -5.37 -4.76 8.44
N LEU A 243 -4.70 -4.34 9.52
CA LEU A 243 -3.49 -4.99 10.03
C LEU A 243 -3.75 -6.45 10.41
N ILE A 244 -4.79 -6.71 11.21
CA ILE A 244 -5.10 -8.06 11.69
C ILE A 244 -5.61 -8.92 10.53
N VAL A 245 -6.59 -8.44 9.77
CA VAL A 245 -7.20 -9.21 8.68
C VAL A 245 -6.21 -9.40 7.54
N GLY A 246 -5.59 -8.33 7.05
CA GLY A 246 -4.59 -8.39 5.99
C GLY A 246 -3.35 -9.18 6.41
N GLY A 247 -2.85 -8.96 7.62
CA GLY A 247 -1.71 -9.69 8.17
C GLY A 247 -2.00 -11.19 8.29
N THR A 248 -3.13 -11.58 8.87
CA THR A 248 -3.49 -13.00 9.03
C THR A 248 -3.71 -13.67 7.68
N LEU A 249 -4.39 -12.99 6.73
CA LEU A 249 -4.63 -13.52 5.39
C LEU A 249 -3.35 -13.70 4.58
N VAL A 250 -2.33 -12.88 4.80
CA VAL A 250 -1.03 -13.03 4.12
C VAL A 250 -0.19 -14.09 4.83
N VAL A 251 -0.03 -13.97 6.15
CA VAL A 251 0.94 -14.75 6.94
C VAL A 251 0.51 -16.21 7.08
N LEU A 252 -0.74 -16.48 7.43
CA LEU A 252 -1.20 -17.84 7.71
C LEU A 252 -1.01 -18.80 6.51
N PRO A 253 -1.51 -18.50 5.30
CA PRO A 253 -1.28 -19.38 4.15
C PRO A 253 0.19 -19.44 3.77
N PHE A 254 0.95 -18.35 3.87
CA PHE A 254 2.38 -18.37 3.57
C PHE A 254 3.15 -19.31 4.52
N THR A 255 2.80 -19.31 5.80
CA THR A 255 3.40 -20.24 6.78
C THR A 255 3.05 -21.69 6.46
N VAL A 256 1.80 -22.00 6.11
CA VAL A 256 1.37 -23.35 5.73
C VAL A 256 2.04 -23.81 4.43
N MET A 257 2.18 -22.91 3.45
CA MET A 257 2.83 -23.18 2.16
C MET A 257 4.35 -23.30 2.27
N ALA A 258 4.96 -22.74 3.31
CA ALA A 258 6.38 -22.90 3.58
C ALA A 258 6.70 -24.24 4.26
N LEU A 259 5.72 -24.93 4.86
CA LEU A 259 5.95 -26.21 5.56
C LEU A 259 6.58 -27.30 4.69
N PRO A 260 6.19 -27.51 3.42
CA PRO A 260 6.85 -28.49 2.54
C PRO A 260 8.31 -28.14 2.26
N ALA A 261 8.63 -26.85 2.09
CA ALA A 261 10.00 -26.39 1.90
C ALA A 261 10.84 -26.58 3.18
N LEU A 262 10.29 -26.23 4.36
CA LEU A 262 10.94 -26.45 5.65
C LEU A 262 11.11 -27.94 5.98
N GLY A 263 10.12 -28.77 5.62
CA GLY A 263 10.18 -30.22 5.75
C GLY A 263 11.25 -30.84 4.84
N GLY A 264 11.36 -30.37 3.61
CA GLY A 264 12.43 -30.77 2.68
C GLY A 264 13.82 -30.45 3.21
N VAL A 265 14.00 -29.26 3.80
CA VAL A 265 15.25 -28.86 4.46
C VAL A 265 15.54 -29.72 5.69
N ALA A 266 14.52 -30.06 6.49
CA ALA A 266 14.68 -30.92 7.67
C ALA A 266 15.05 -32.36 7.32
N ILE A 267 14.61 -32.87 6.16
CA ILE A 267 14.98 -34.20 5.64
C ILE A 267 16.43 -34.22 5.12
N GLY A 268 16.98 -33.07 4.71
CA GLY A 268 18.39 -32.92 4.35
C GLY A 268 18.81 -33.54 3.02
N SER A 269 17.85 -33.93 2.16
CA SER A 269 18.13 -34.40 0.80
C SER A 269 17.80 -33.33 -0.25
N ASP A 270 18.68 -33.14 -1.23
CA ASP A 270 18.50 -32.15 -2.29
C ASP A 270 17.20 -32.37 -3.10
N GLU A 271 16.79 -33.62 -3.26
CA GLU A 271 15.53 -34.01 -3.89
C GLU A 271 14.30 -33.57 -3.08
N ALA A 272 14.34 -33.69 -1.75
CA ALA A 272 13.27 -33.25 -0.87
C ALA A 272 13.18 -31.71 -0.81
N VAL A 273 14.31 -31.00 -0.85
CA VAL A 273 14.33 -29.53 -0.93
C VAL A 273 13.76 -29.05 -2.27
N GLY A 274 14.17 -29.66 -3.38
CA GLY A 274 13.64 -29.35 -4.72
C GLY A 274 12.14 -29.60 -4.83
N GLY A 275 11.67 -30.76 -4.36
CA GLY A 275 10.23 -31.09 -4.34
C GLY A 275 9.42 -30.16 -3.43
N GLY A 276 9.93 -29.85 -2.23
CA GLY A 276 9.30 -28.92 -1.29
C GLY A 276 9.15 -27.51 -1.84
N LEU A 277 10.17 -27.01 -2.55
CA LEU A 277 10.15 -25.68 -3.17
C LEU A 277 9.19 -25.62 -4.37
N LEU A 278 9.12 -26.68 -5.18
CA LEU A 278 8.17 -26.77 -6.29
C LEU A 278 6.71 -26.77 -5.79
N ILE A 279 6.42 -27.55 -4.75
CA ILE A 279 5.08 -27.59 -4.13
C ILE A 279 4.74 -26.23 -3.52
N ALA A 280 5.66 -25.60 -2.80
CA ALA A 280 5.46 -24.27 -2.23
C ALA A 280 5.18 -23.22 -3.32
N GLY A 281 5.95 -23.24 -4.42
CA GLY A 281 5.75 -22.36 -5.56
C GLY A 281 4.40 -22.55 -6.25
N LEU A 282 3.96 -23.80 -6.43
CA LEU A 282 2.68 -24.12 -7.05
C LEU A 282 1.49 -23.70 -6.17
N CYS A 283 1.59 -23.92 -4.85
CA CYS A 283 0.60 -23.41 -3.89
C CYS A 283 0.52 -21.87 -3.88
N LEU A 284 1.67 -21.18 -3.97
CA LEU A 284 1.70 -19.73 -4.05
C LEU A 284 1.02 -19.21 -5.33
N MET A 285 1.25 -19.88 -6.46
CA MET A 285 0.63 -19.50 -7.73
C MET A 285 -0.89 -19.65 -7.70
N LEU A 286 -1.40 -20.71 -7.05
CA LEU A 286 -2.84 -20.92 -6.83
C LEU A 286 -3.45 -19.92 -5.83
N TYR A 287 -2.65 -19.43 -4.88
CA TYR A 287 -3.12 -18.50 -3.85
C TYR A 287 -3.13 -17.03 -4.31
N LEU A 288 -2.30 -16.68 -5.30
CA LEU A 288 -2.16 -15.32 -5.81
C LEU A 288 -3.51 -14.69 -6.25
N PRO A 289 -4.38 -15.38 -7.02
CA PRO A 289 -5.70 -14.84 -7.38
C PRO A 289 -6.58 -14.55 -6.16
N VAL A 290 -6.53 -15.42 -5.14
CA VAL A 290 -7.28 -15.25 -3.89
C VAL A 290 -6.80 -14.00 -3.15
N MET A 291 -5.48 -13.80 -3.09
CA MET A 291 -4.87 -12.60 -2.49
C MET A 291 -5.27 -11.32 -3.20
N ILE A 292 -5.30 -11.32 -4.53
CA ILE A 292 -5.73 -10.16 -5.32
C ILE A 292 -7.18 -9.81 -4.98
N VAL A 293 -8.09 -10.79 -5.01
CA VAL A 293 -9.52 -10.57 -4.73
C VAL A 293 -9.74 -10.09 -3.29
N LEU A 294 -9.09 -10.72 -2.31
CA LEU A 294 -9.19 -10.34 -0.91
C LEU A 294 -8.59 -8.95 -0.64
N GLY A 295 -7.45 -8.63 -1.25
CA GLY A 295 -6.87 -7.29 -1.21
C GLY A 295 -7.83 -6.24 -1.77
N GLY A 296 -8.48 -6.54 -2.89
CA GLY A 296 -9.53 -5.71 -3.47
C GLY A 296 -10.71 -5.51 -2.53
N LEU A 297 -11.24 -6.59 -1.93
CA LEU A 297 -12.34 -6.54 -0.96
C LEU A 297 -12.01 -5.65 0.25
N ILE A 298 -10.83 -5.84 0.85
CA ILE A 298 -10.38 -5.06 2.00
C ILE A 298 -10.27 -3.58 1.61
N ARG A 299 -9.73 -3.29 0.43
CA ARG A 299 -9.61 -1.91 -0.06
C ARG A 299 -10.97 -1.27 -0.30
N THR A 300 -11.90 -2.00 -0.89
CA THR A 300 -13.29 -1.54 -1.08
C THR A 300 -13.93 -1.19 0.26
N TYR A 301 -13.84 -2.09 1.24
CA TYR A 301 -14.40 -1.86 2.57
C TYR A 301 -13.76 -0.64 3.26
N TYR A 302 -12.44 -0.54 3.22
CA TYR A 302 -11.69 0.57 3.82
C TYR A 302 -12.11 1.93 3.23
N GLU A 303 -12.17 2.06 1.91
CA GLU A 303 -12.58 3.30 1.24
C GLU A 303 -14.07 3.61 1.45
N ALA A 304 -14.93 2.59 1.45
CA ALA A 304 -16.35 2.77 1.73
C ALA A 304 -16.59 3.28 3.15
N ALA A 305 -15.87 2.70 4.13
CA ALA A 305 -15.97 3.10 5.52
C ALA A 305 -15.49 4.54 5.76
N TRP A 306 -14.41 4.95 5.10
CA TRP A 306 -13.95 6.35 5.14
C TRP A 306 -14.89 7.31 4.44
N THR A 307 -15.48 6.90 3.32
CA THR A 307 -16.44 7.71 2.57
C THR A 307 -17.70 7.97 3.39
N LEU A 308 -18.29 6.93 3.98
CA LEU A 308 -19.46 7.08 4.86
C LEU A 308 -19.14 7.87 6.14
N THR A 309 -17.93 7.72 6.68
CA THR A 309 -17.48 8.52 7.83
C THR A 309 -17.46 10.00 7.47
N TYR A 310 -16.86 10.35 6.33
CA TYR A 310 -16.83 11.72 5.84
C TYR A 310 -18.26 12.29 5.71
N LEU A 311 -19.14 11.57 5.00
CA LEU A 311 -20.52 12.03 4.74
C LEU A 311 -21.32 12.25 6.03
N ARG A 312 -21.14 11.39 7.03
CA ARG A 312 -21.80 11.55 8.34
C ARG A 312 -21.23 12.69 9.17
N LEU A 313 -19.94 13.00 9.02
CA LEU A 313 -19.28 14.09 9.74
C LEU A 313 -19.41 15.45 9.05
N SER A 314 -19.69 15.47 7.73
CA SER A 314 -19.92 16.69 6.96
C SER A 314 -21.39 17.15 6.99
N ARG A 315 -22.36 16.22 7.06
CA ARG A 315 -23.81 16.50 7.17
C ARG A 315 -24.25 17.41 8.34
N PRO A 316 -23.67 17.36 9.55
CA PRO A 316 -24.07 18.24 10.65
C PRO A 316 -23.94 19.74 10.32
N ARG A 317 -23.13 20.10 9.31
CA ARG A 317 -22.85 21.49 8.96
C ARG A 317 -23.79 22.08 7.91
N GLU A 318 -24.33 21.28 7.00
CA GLU A 318 -25.30 21.76 5.98
C GLU A 318 -26.57 22.31 6.66
N ILE A 319 -27.06 21.60 7.68
CA ILE A 319 -28.25 21.99 8.46
C ILE A 319 -28.04 23.32 9.21
N SER A 320 -26.80 23.63 9.62
CA SER A 320 -26.48 24.89 10.32
C SER A 320 -26.28 26.10 9.41
N MET A 321 -25.95 25.88 8.14
CA MET A 321 -25.82 26.96 7.14
C MET A 321 -27.14 27.27 6.43
N GLU A 322 -28.07 26.31 6.34
CA GLU A 322 -29.41 26.54 5.80
C GLU A 322 -30.33 27.31 6.78
N MET A 323 -29.94 27.37 8.06
CA MET A 323 -30.66 28.09 9.13
C MET A 323 -30.00 29.41 9.54
N ALA A 324 -28.96 29.88 8.84
CA ALA A 324 -28.25 31.13 9.10
C ALA A 324 -28.34 32.07 7.89
#